data_AF-A0A0G1HN15-F1
#
_entry.id   AF-A0A0G1HN15-F1
#
_cell.length_a   1.000
_cell.length_b   1.000
_cell.length_c   1.000
_cell.angle_alpha   90.00
_cell.angle_beta   90.00
_cell.angle_gamma   90.00
#
_symmetry.space_group_name_H-M   'P 1'
#
loop_
_entity.id
_entity.type
_entity.pdbx_description
1 polymer ?
#
loop_
_entity_poly.entity_id
_entity_poly.type
_entity_poly.pdbx_seq_one_letter_code
_entity_poly.pdbx_strand_id
1 'polypeptide(L)'
;MEITKIETERGNAVITGSLGYPSEFIPENMEVCAVEVAGQGAHCSNEHLKDKAYTYGVGYRLTLPAGEYYVYAYVPNQPDATGQTYKAYYSEFVTCGMEVSCSGHEPIKVTVRQGEIVSNVDPQDWYK
;
A
#
# COMPACT_ATOMS: atom_id res chain seq x y z
N MET A 1 14.36 -2.72 20.49
CA MET A 1 15.02 -1.43 20.80
C MET A 1 15.98 -0.98 19.70
N GLU A 2 16.68 -1.86 19.00
CA GLU A 2 17.63 -1.48 17.94
C GLU A 2 16.94 -0.99 16.64
N ILE A 3 15.80 -1.59 16.29
CA ILE A 3 14.99 -1.23 15.09
C ILE A 3 14.57 0.24 15.12
N THR A 4 14.01 0.72 16.22
CA THR A 4 13.52 2.10 16.35
C THR A 4 14.63 3.14 16.23
N LYS A 5 15.86 2.80 16.61
CA LYS A 5 17.01 3.70 16.44
C LYS A 5 17.40 3.81 14.96
N ILE A 6 17.46 2.68 14.24
CA ILE A 6 17.73 2.65 12.79
C ILE A 6 16.62 3.37 12.00
N GLU A 7 15.35 3.17 12.37
CA GLU A 7 14.22 3.90 11.78
C GLU A 7 14.35 5.42 11.96
N THR A 8 14.73 5.86 13.16
CA THR A 8 14.95 7.29 13.44
C THR A 8 16.09 7.86 12.61
N GLU A 9 17.20 7.12 12.45
CA GLU A 9 18.36 7.55 11.65
C GLU A 9 18.06 7.64 10.15
N ARG A 10 17.18 6.79 9.62
CA ARG A 10 16.73 6.85 8.22
C ARG A 10 15.89 8.10 7.92
N GLY A 11 15.28 8.68 8.95
CA GLY A 11 14.37 9.82 8.83
C GLY A 11 13.07 9.49 8.10
N ASN A 12 12.08 10.38 8.17
CA ASN A 12 10.75 10.11 7.63
C ASN A 12 10.63 10.41 6.13
N ALA A 13 9.80 9.62 5.46
CA ALA A 13 9.32 9.77 4.10
C ALA A 13 7.79 9.55 4.06
N VAL A 14 7.18 9.78 2.91
CA VAL A 14 5.73 9.64 2.72
C VAL A 14 5.42 8.80 1.48
N ILE A 15 4.49 7.87 1.62
CA ILE A 15 3.87 7.15 0.50
C ILE A 15 2.38 7.50 0.45
N THR A 16 1.87 7.86 -0.73
CA THR A 16 0.46 8.18 -0.95
C THR A 16 -0.09 7.48 -2.19
N GLY A 17 -1.37 7.16 -2.18
CA GLY A 17 -2.08 6.63 -3.34
C GLY A 17 -3.58 6.58 -3.14
N SER A 18 -4.27 6.18 -4.21
CA SER A 18 -5.70 5.93 -4.23
C SER A 18 -6.01 4.54 -3.69
N LEU A 19 -7.07 4.43 -2.90
CA LEU A 19 -7.63 3.17 -2.43
C LEU A 19 -8.68 2.66 -3.43
N GLY A 20 -8.68 1.36 -3.71
CA GLY A 20 -9.68 0.70 -4.53
C GLY A 20 -10.03 -0.67 -3.95
N TYR A 21 -11.28 -1.09 -4.10
CA TYR A 21 -11.80 -2.35 -3.59
C TYR A 21 -12.83 -2.93 -4.58
N PRO A 22 -12.91 -4.26 -4.79
CA PRO A 22 -13.82 -4.87 -5.78
C PRO A 22 -15.28 -4.88 -5.28
N SER A 23 -15.85 -3.70 -5.06
CA SER A 23 -17.26 -3.47 -4.74
C SER A 23 -17.65 -2.03 -5.11
N GLU A 24 -18.90 -1.64 -4.83
CA GLU A 24 -19.37 -0.26 -5.02
C GLU A 24 -18.86 0.73 -3.96
N PHE A 25 -18.19 0.26 -2.90
CA PHE A 25 -17.74 1.09 -1.78
C PHE A 25 -16.40 0.60 -1.19
N ILE A 26 -15.60 1.53 -0.69
CA ILE A 26 -14.36 1.20 0.01
C ILE A 26 -14.71 0.88 1.48
N PRO A 27 -14.36 -0.32 2.00
CA PRO A 27 -14.64 -0.68 3.39
C PRO A 27 -13.97 0.28 4.37
N GLU A 28 -14.71 0.85 5.32
CA GLU A 28 -14.20 1.86 6.26
C GLU A 28 -13.06 1.37 7.14
N ASN A 29 -12.99 0.06 7.38
CA ASN A 29 -11.94 -0.58 8.16
C ASN A 29 -10.75 -1.07 7.31
N MET A 30 -10.73 -0.80 6.00
CA MET A 30 -9.62 -1.19 5.13
C MET A 30 -8.33 -0.50 5.57
N GLU A 31 -7.25 -1.25 5.63
CA GLU A 31 -5.93 -0.76 6.02
C GLU A 31 -4.96 -0.80 4.84
N VAL A 32 -4.01 0.12 4.83
CA VAL A 32 -2.83 0.06 3.96
C VAL A 32 -1.60 -0.16 4.79
N CYS A 33 -0.77 -1.12 4.38
CA CYS A 33 0.50 -1.44 4.98
C CYS A 33 1.63 -1.30 3.96
N ALA A 34 2.76 -0.74 4.41
CA ALA A 34 4.05 -0.82 3.74
C ALA A 34 4.95 -1.78 4.51
N VAL A 35 5.31 -2.92 3.91
CA VAL A 35 6.21 -3.92 4.49
C VAL A 35 7.62 -3.74 3.94
N GLU A 36 8.62 -3.69 4.83
CA GLU A 36 10.01 -3.54 4.43
C GLU A 36 10.48 -4.71 3.55
N VAL A 37 11.14 -4.41 2.43
CA VAL A 37 11.72 -5.45 1.55
C VAL A 37 12.89 -6.15 2.24
N ALA A 38 13.75 -5.38 2.91
CA ALA A 38 14.86 -5.87 3.71
C ALA A 38 14.63 -5.46 5.17
N GLY A 39 13.89 -6.28 5.90
CA GLY A 39 13.52 -5.99 7.29
C GLY A 39 12.42 -6.91 7.81
N GLN A 40 11.92 -6.60 9.00
CA GLN A 40 10.76 -7.28 9.61
C GLN A 40 9.63 -6.29 9.97
N GLY A 41 9.78 -5.01 9.61
CA GLY A 41 8.81 -3.96 9.92
C GLY A 41 7.67 -3.87 8.90
N ALA A 42 6.48 -3.55 9.39
CA ALA A 42 5.37 -3.08 8.58
C ALA A 42 4.81 -1.79 9.20
N HIS A 43 4.54 -0.80 8.35
CA HIS A 43 3.89 0.45 8.76
C HIS A 43 2.50 0.48 8.16
N CYS A 44 1.49 0.38 9.01
CA CYS A 44 0.09 0.31 8.60
C CYS A 44 -0.69 1.54 9.06
N SER A 45 -1.72 1.89 8.30
CA SER A 45 -2.70 2.90 8.67
C SER A 45 -4.08 2.51 8.17
N ASN A 46 -5.09 2.80 8.98
CA ASN A 46 -6.51 2.74 8.61
C ASN A 46 -7.09 4.14 8.34
N GLU A 47 -6.25 5.18 8.29
CA GLU A 47 -6.68 6.55 8.01
C GLU A 47 -6.99 6.73 6.52
N HIS A 48 -8.26 7.01 6.23
CA HIS A 48 -8.72 7.29 4.88
C HIS A 48 -8.81 8.78 4.62
N LEU A 49 -8.21 9.22 3.53
CA LEU A 49 -8.29 10.60 3.06
C LEU A 49 -9.37 10.70 2.00
N LYS A 50 -10.39 11.54 2.22
CA LYS A 50 -11.46 11.79 1.24
C LYS A 50 -11.13 13.03 0.43
N ASP A 51 -10.91 12.84 -0.87
CA ASP A 51 -10.67 13.93 -1.82
C ASP A 51 -11.02 13.48 -3.25
N LYS A 52 -11.52 14.39 -4.07
CA LYS A 52 -11.85 14.13 -5.49
C LYS A 52 -10.62 13.84 -6.36
N ALA A 53 -9.42 14.11 -5.87
CA ALA A 53 -8.17 13.82 -6.54
C ALA A 53 -7.85 12.30 -6.57
N TYR A 54 -8.44 11.51 -5.67
CA TYR A 54 -8.27 10.06 -5.67
C TYR A 54 -9.27 9.38 -6.61
N THR A 55 -8.84 8.30 -7.28
CA THR A 55 -9.61 7.61 -8.35
C THR A 55 -11.05 7.27 -7.94
N TYR A 56 -11.26 6.85 -6.68
CA TYR A 56 -12.57 6.51 -6.14
C TYR A 56 -12.98 7.42 -4.97
N GLY A 57 -12.41 8.63 -4.91
CA GLY A 57 -12.69 9.61 -3.86
C GLY A 57 -12.04 9.32 -2.50
N VAL A 58 -11.26 8.23 -2.39
CA VAL A 58 -10.58 7.82 -1.16
C VAL A 58 -9.13 7.44 -1.46
N GLY A 59 -8.21 7.97 -0.65
CA GLY A 59 -6.80 7.66 -0.69
C GLY A 59 -6.22 7.46 0.70
N TYR A 60 -4.90 7.36 0.77
CA TYR A 60 -4.18 7.17 2.02
C TYR A 60 -2.88 7.96 2.06
N ARG A 61 -2.32 8.11 3.26
CA ARG A 61 -1.00 8.69 3.49
C ARG A 61 -0.28 7.90 4.58
N LEU A 62 0.84 7.28 4.24
CA LEU A 62 1.74 6.64 5.19
C LEU A 62 2.96 7.51 5.43
N THR A 63 3.25 7.83 6.69
CA THR A 63 4.55 8.39 7.10
C THR A 63 5.38 7.26 7.69
N LEU A 64 6.55 7.02 7.13
CA LEU A 64 7.39 5.88 7.48
C LEU A 64 8.87 6.21 7.26
N PRO A 65 9.80 5.46 7.83
CA PRO A 65 11.23 5.67 7.62
C PRO A 65 11.62 5.58 6.13
N ALA A 66 12.70 6.25 5.72
CA ALA A 66 13.29 6.02 4.41
C ALA A 66 13.65 4.53 4.23
N GLY A 67 13.46 3.98 3.03
CA GLY A 67 13.66 2.55 2.81
C GLY A 67 13.02 2.03 1.53
N GLU A 68 12.93 0.71 1.45
CA GLU A 68 12.30 -0.01 0.34
C GLU A 68 11.13 -0.83 0.87
N TYR A 69 9.98 -0.70 0.23
CA TYR A 69 8.72 -1.29 0.71
C TYR A 69 7.95 -1.98 -0.41
N TYR A 70 7.23 -3.05 -0.08
CA TYR A 70 6.06 -3.46 -0.82
C TYR A 70 4.82 -2.91 -0.12
N VAL A 71 3.88 -2.38 -0.89
CA VAL A 71 2.68 -1.74 -0.34
C VAL A 71 1.46 -2.56 -0.69
N TYR A 72 0.61 -2.82 0.29
CA TYR A 72 -0.66 -3.53 0.09
C TYR A 72 -1.80 -2.95 0.92
N ALA A 73 -3.02 -3.10 0.41
CA ALA A 73 -4.27 -2.88 1.14
C ALA A 73 -4.87 -4.24 1.56
N TYR A 74 -5.61 -4.25 2.66
CA TYR A 74 -6.41 -5.41 3.08
C TYR A 74 -7.58 -4.99 3.97
N VAL A 75 -8.60 -5.84 4.07
CA VAL A 75 -9.70 -5.64 5.02
C VAL A 75 -9.51 -6.59 6.20
N PRO A 76 -9.34 -6.07 7.43
CA PRO A 76 -9.19 -6.89 8.63
C PRO A 76 -10.37 -7.85 8.82
N ASN A 77 -10.08 -9.07 9.28
CA ASN A 77 -11.07 -10.13 9.55
C ASN A 77 -11.89 -10.58 8.32
N GLN A 78 -11.42 -10.28 7.10
CA GLN A 78 -12.02 -10.74 5.86
C GLN A 78 -11.02 -11.59 5.06
N PRO A 79 -10.85 -12.87 5.43
CA PRO A 79 -9.96 -13.76 4.69
C PRO A 79 -10.54 -14.10 3.30
N ASP A 80 -9.66 -14.52 2.39
CA ASP A 80 -10.04 -15.09 1.11
C ASP A 80 -10.65 -16.49 1.25
N ALA A 81 -11.06 -17.10 0.13
CA ALA A 81 -11.67 -18.42 0.10
C ALA A 81 -10.76 -19.54 0.66
N THR A 82 -9.45 -19.30 0.80
CA THR A 82 -8.47 -20.23 1.37
C THR A 82 -8.20 -19.99 2.86
N GLY A 83 -8.83 -18.96 3.45
CA GLY A 83 -8.60 -18.56 4.84
C GLY A 83 -7.39 -17.65 5.03
N GLN A 84 -6.73 -17.20 3.97
CA GLN A 84 -5.59 -16.29 4.04
C GLN A 84 -6.04 -14.84 4.04
N THR A 85 -5.21 -13.92 4.54
CA THR A 85 -5.48 -12.49 4.38
C THR A 85 -5.54 -12.14 2.90
N TYR A 86 -6.69 -11.58 2.48
CA TYR A 86 -6.87 -11.10 1.12
C TYR A 86 -6.22 -9.71 1.00
N LYS A 87 -5.13 -9.63 0.22
CA LYS A 87 -4.31 -8.42 0.06
C LYS A 87 -4.36 -7.95 -1.38
N ALA A 88 -4.45 -6.65 -1.58
CA ALA A 88 -4.17 -6.01 -2.86
C ALA A 88 -2.83 -5.31 -2.85
N TYR A 89 -1.93 -5.65 -3.76
CA TYR A 89 -0.62 -5.02 -3.84
C TYR A 89 -0.61 -3.85 -4.82
N TYR A 90 0.32 -2.92 -4.60
CA TYR A 90 0.83 -2.08 -5.68
C TYR A 90 1.76 -2.95 -6.53
N SER A 91 1.35 -3.26 -7.76
CA SER A 91 1.97 -4.28 -8.61
C SER A 91 2.11 -3.83 -10.06
N GLU A 92 2.78 -4.66 -10.86
CA GLU A 92 2.85 -4.52 -12.32
C GLU A 92 1.45 -4.34 -12.94
N PHE A 93 0.46 -5.09 -12.45
CA PHE A 93 -0.94 -5.04 -12.91
C PHE A 93 -1.57 -3.66 -12.69
N VAL A 94 -1.26 -3.01 -11.56
CA VAL A 94 -1.74 -1.65 -11.32
C VAL A 94 -1.10 -0.67 -12.29
N THR A 95 0.22 -0.75 -12.45
CA THR A 95 0.97 0.22 -13.28
C THR A 95 0.70 0.11 -14.78
N CYS A 96 0.23 -1.05 -15.25
CA CYS A 96 -0.18 -1.24 -16.63
C CYS A 96 -1.64 -0.81 -16.90
N GLY A 97 -2.37 -0.33 -15.88
CA GLY A 97 -3.75 0.15 -16.00
C GLY A 97 -4.83 -0.87 -15.62
N MET A 98 -4.48 -2.02 -15.04
CA MET A 98 -5.42 -3.08 -14.61
C MET A 98 -6.30 -3.63 -15.74
N GLU A 99 -5.79 -3.59 -16.97
CA GLU A 99 -6.47 -4.11 -18.15
C GLU A 99 -6.31 -5.63 -18.25
N VAL A 100 -7.27 -6.31 -18.89
CA VAL A 100 -7.22 -7.79 -19.10
C VAL A 100 -5.97 -8.24 -19.87
N SER A 101 -5.37 -7.35 -20.67
CA SER A 101 -4.12 -7.64 -21.39
C SER A 101 -2.88 -7.65 -20.50
N CYS A 102 -2.98 -7.16 -19.26
CA CYS A 102 -1.88 -7.19 -18.31
C CYS A 102 -1.80 -8.55 -17.62
N SER A 103 -0.63 -9.17 -17.67
CA SER A 103 -0.40 -10.49 -17.08
C SER A 103 0.51 -10.50 -15.85
N GLY A 104 1.22 -9.40 -15.60
CA GLY A 104 2.16 -9.30 -14.47
C GLY A 104 1.44 -8.83 -13.22
N HIS A 105 1.53 -9.58 -12.13
CA HIS A 105 0.96 -9.25 -10.81
C HIS A 105 2.04 -9.13 -9.73
N GLU A 106 3.32 -9.10 -10.13
CA GLU A 106 4.42 -9.01 -9.17
C GLU A 106 4.37 -7.68 -8.41
N PRO A 107 4.49 -7.69 -7.07
CA PRO A 107 4.56 -6.47 -6.28
C PRO A 107 5.73 -5.58 -6.70
N ILE A 108 5.47 -4.29 -6.87
CA ILE A 108 6.50 -3.32 -7.23
C ILE A 108 7.14 -2.77 -5.95
N LYS A 109 8.47 -2.82 -5.92
CA LYS A 109 9.26 -2.21 -4.85
C LYS A 109 9.19 -0.69 -4.91
N VAL A 110 8.74 -0.07 -3.82
CA VAL A 110 8.69 1.38 -3.63
C VAL A 110 9.89 1.81 -2.80
N THR A 111 10.82 2.54 -3.41
CA THR A 111 11.97 3.13 -2.72
C THR A 111 11.63 4.57 -2.32
N VAL A 112 11.81 4.92 -1.05
CA VAL A 112 11.61 6.26 -0.52
C VAL A 112 12.84 6.75 0.23
N ARG A 113 13.22 8.01 0.01
CA ARG A 113 14.34 8.69 0.67
C ARG A 113 13.84 9.62 1.77
N GLN A 114 14.72 10.02 2.67
CA GLN A 114 14.40 10.97 3.73
C GLN A 114 13.81 12.27 3.14
N GLY A 115 12.63 12.67 3.63
CA GLY A 115 11.89 13.85 3.20
C GLY A 115 11.14 13.69 1.88
N GLU A 116 11.25 12.53 1.22
CA GLU A 116 10.57 12.26 -0.06
C GLU A 116 9.08 11.99 0.14
N ILE A 117 8.29 12.42 -0.85
CA ILE A 117 6.89 12.03 -1.00
C ILE A 117 6.80 11.26 -2.32
N VAL A 118 6.45 9.98 -2.24
CA VAL A 118 6.15 9.15 -3.42
C VAL A 118 4.64 8.98 -3.53
N SER A 119 4.10 9.33 -4.70
CA SER A 119 2.66 9.33 -4.98
C SER A 119 2.28 8.31 -6.04
N ASN A 120 0.97 8.08 -6.21
CA ASN A 120 0.40 7.10 -7.14
C ASN A 120 0.83 5.65 -6.86
N VAL A 121 1.10 5.34 -5.59
CA VAL A 121 1.32 3.97 -5.13
C VAL A 121 -0.05 3.42 -4.77
N ASP A 122 -0.76 2.89 -5.76
CA ASP A 122 -2.17 2.50 -5.62
C ASP A 122 -2.27 0.99 -5.36
N PRO A 123 -2.46 0.51 -4.11
CA PRO A 123 -2.50 -0.92 -3.82
C PRO A 123 -3.87 -1.53 -4.18
N GLN A 124 -4.09 -1.78 -5.47
CA GLN A 124 -5.40 -2.13 -6.02
C GLN A 124 -5.44 -3.48 -6.74
N ASP A 125 -4.32 -4.21 -6.76
CA ASP A 125 -4.27 -5.54 -7.38
C ASP A 125 -4.84 -6.63 -6.46
N TRP A 126 -6.16 -6.76 -6.46
CA TRP A 126 -6.89 -7.81 -5.72
C TRP A 126 -6.83 -9.18 -6.41
N TYR A 127 -6.25 -9.29 -7.61
CA TYR A 127 -6.29 -10.48 -8.46
C TYR A 127 -4.90 -11.14 -8.43
N LYS A 128 -4.64 -12.00 -7.44
CA LYS A 128 -3.38 -12.79 -7.39
C LYS A 128 -3.19 -13.66 -8.63
#